data_AF-A0A5C7ZG22-F1
#
_entry.id   AF-A0A5C7ZG22-F1
#
_cell.length_a   1.000
_cell.length_b   1.000
_cell.length_c   1.000
_cell.angle_alpha   90.00
_cell.angle_beta   90.00
_cell.angle_gamma   90.00
#
_symmetry.space_group_name_H-M   'P 1'
#
loop_
_entity.id
_entity.type
_entity.pdbx_description
1 polymer ?
#
loop_
_entity_poly.entity_id
_entity_poly.type
_entity_poly.pdbx_seq_one_letter_code
_entity_poly.pdbx_strand_id
1 'polypeptide(L)' 'LDLADASNRVSRYPADYLGVQDRGRIEPGAFADLVLLDSNLAIRQVFVEGEPIAPH' A
#
# COMPACT_ATOMS: atom_id res chain seq x y z
N LEU A 1 -3.18 -17.94 -2.12
CA LEU A 1 -3.10 -16.82 -1.17
C LEU A 1 -4.21 -15.85 -1.54
N ASP A 2 -4.97 -15.33 -0.59
CA ASP A 2 -5.93 -14.28 -0.91
C ASP A 2 -5.22 -12.93 -1.13
N LEU A 3 -5.91 -11.96 -1.72
CA LEU A 3 -5.35 -10.64 -2.02
C LEU A 3 -4.99 -9.86 -0.75
N ALA A 4 -5.75 -10.01 0.33
CA ALA A 4 -5.53 -9.30 1.57
C ALA A 4 -4.25 -9.79 2.26
N ASP A 5 -4.03 -11.11 2.31
CA ASP A 5 -2.80 -11.74 2.79
C ASP A 5 -1.60 -11.34 1.95
N ALA A 6 -1.73 -11.33 0.62
CA ALA A 6 -0.67 -10.89 -0.28
C ALA A 6 -0.30 -9.42 0.01
N SER A 7 -1.30 -8.55 0.15
CA SER A 7 -1.12 -7.14 0.49
C SER A 7 -0.46 -6.97 1.86
N ASN A 8 -0.92 -7.69 2.89
CA ASN A 8 -0.36 -7.62 4.25
C ASN A 8 1.13 -7.99 4.28
N ARG A 9 1.55 -9.00 3.50
CA ARG A 9 2.95 -9.45 3.43
C ARG A 9 3.90 -8.41 2.85
N VAL A 10 3.41 -7.49 2.02
CA VAL A 10 4.22 -6.46 1.35
C VAL A 10 3.97 -5.04 1.88
N SER A 11 3.12 -4.88 2.89
CA SER A 11 2.77 -3.57 3.46
C SER A 11 2.73 -3.62 4.99
N ARG A 12 1.67 -4.18 5.58
CA ARG A 12 1.41 -4.22 7.02
C ARG A 12 2.51 -4.93 7.81
N TYR A 13 2.85 -6.17 7.46
CA TYR A 13 3.79 -6.95 8.27
C TYR A 13 5.21 -6.35 8.29
N PRO A 14 5.78 -5.86 7.17
CA PRO A 14 7.02 -5.10 7.22
C PRO A 14 6.93 -3.83 8.08
N ALA A 15 5.83 -3.06 7.97
CA ALA A 15 5.65 -1.84 8.76
C ALA A 15 5.57 -2.15 10.26
N ASP A 16 4.79 -3.15 10.65
CA ASP A 16 4.65 -3.59 12.03
C ASP A 16 5.98 -4.14 12.59
N TYR A 17 6.71 -4.93 11.81
CA TYR A 17 8.05 -5.43 12.17
C TYR A 17 9.06 -4.31 12.43
N LEU A 18 8.98 -3.23 11.64
CA LEU A 18 9.83 -2.04 11.80
C LEU A 18 9.30 -1.05 12.85
N GLY A 19 8.13 -1.32 13.45
CA GLY A 19 7.49 -0.41 14.40
C GLY A 19 6.90 0.86 13.76
N VAL A 20 6.76 0.90 12.44
CA VAL A 20 6.22 2.05 11.69
C VAL A 20 4.69 1.99 11.69
N GLN A 21 4.07 2.90 12.44
CA GLN A 21 2.62 2.89 12.66
C GLN A 21 1.83 3.69 11.62
N ASP A 22 2.48 4.57 10.86
CA ASP A 22 1.84 5.47 9.88
C ASP A 22 1.98 4.98 8.42
N ARG A 23 2.50 3.77 8.19
CA ARG A 23 2.68 3.16 6.87
C ARG A 23 2.08 1.75 6.82
N GLY A 24 1.82 1.26 5.60
CA GLY A 24 1.39 -0.12 5.37
C GLY A 24 -0.08 -0.41 5.71
N ARG A 25 -0.91 0.63 5.82
CA ARG A 25 -2.31 0.57 6.23
C ARG A 25 -3.12 1.69 5.58
N ILE A 26 -4.39 1.42 5.30
CA ILE A 26 -5.33 2.40 4.76
C ILE A 26 -6.29 2.79 5.87
N GLU A 27 -5.91 3.81 6.63
CA GLU A 27 -6.68 4.33 7.76
C GLU A 27 -6.38 5.82 7.98
N PRO A 28 -7.30 6.60 8.56
CA PRO A 28 -7.04 8.00 8.89
C PRO A 28 -5.82 8.14 9.81
N GLY A 29 -4.92 9.07 9.49
CA GLY A 29 -3.69 9.34 10.25
C GLY A 29 -2.45 8.61 9.72
N ALA A 30 -2.60 7.61 8.85
CA ALA A 30 -1.49 7.03 8.09
C ALA A 30 -1.19 7.85 6.83
N PHE A 31 0.03 7.69 6.29
CA PHE A 31 0.39 8.24 4.99
C PHE A 31 -0.41 7.58 3.87
N ALA A 32 -0.81 8.39 2.90
CA ALA A 32 -1.53 7.94 1.71
C ALA A 32 -0.57 7.34 0.66
N ASP A 33 0.19 6.32 1.06
CA ASP A 33 0.98 5.49 0.16
C ASP A 33 0.11 4.35 -0.38
N LEU A 34 -0.37 4.50 -1.61
CA LEU A 34 -1.38 3.63 -2.18
C LEU A 34 -0.97 3.13 -3.56
N VAL A 35 -1.29 1.87 -3.85
CA VAL A 35 -1.21 1.30 -5.19
C VAL A 35 -2.61 0.96 -5.65
N LEU A 36 -3.09 1.65 -6.69
CA LEU A 36 -4.37 1.37 -7.31
C LEU A 36 -4.18 0.30 -8.38
N LEU A 37 -4.88 -0.82 -8.21
CA LEU A 37 -4.87 -1.95 -9.13
C LEU A 37 -6.21 -2.05 -9.87
N ASP A 38 -6.21 -2.59 -11.08
CA ASP A 38 -7.45 -3.05 -11.72
C ASP A 38 -7.85 -4.48 -11.31
N SER A 39 -8.95 -4.98 -11.87
CA SER A 39 -9.47 -6.31 -11.58
C SER A 39 -8.51 -7.46 -11.96
N ASN A 40 -7.53 -7.20 -12.82
CA ASN A 40 -6.50 -8.15 -13.22
C ASN A 40 -5.21 -7.99 -12.39
N LEU A 41 -5.26 -7.17 -11.33
CA LEU A 41 -4.13 -6.82 -10.46
C LEU A 41 -2.99 -6.08 -11.19
N ALA A 42 -3.29 -5.43 -12.31
CA ALA A 42 -2.32 -4.55 -12.98
C ALA A 42 -2.31 -3.15 -12.33
N ILE A 43 -1.13 -2.56 -12.17
CA ILE A 43 -0.98 -1.22 -11.60
C ILE A 43 -1.59 -0.18 -12.52
N ARG A 44 -2.51 0.62 -11.99
CA ARG A 44 -3.12 1.77 -12.66
C ARG A 44 -2.50 3.08 -12.22
N GLN A 45 -2.17 3.21 -10.94
CA GLN A 45 -1.63 4.43 -10.35
C GLN A 45 -0.88 4.09 -9.05
N VAL A 46 0.15 4.88 -8.75
CA VAL A 46 0.83 4.88 -7.44
C VAL A 46 0.68 6.26 -6.82
N PHE A 47 0.42 6.30 -5.51
CA PHE A 47 0.39 7.50 -4.70
C PHE A 47 1.48 7.38 -3.64
N VAL A 48 2.24 8.46 -3.44
CA VAL A 48 3.25 8.57 -2.38
C VAL A 48 2.88 9.79 -1.55
N GLU A 49 2.58 9.57 -0.27
CA GLU A 49 2.12 10.62 0.65
C GLU A 49 0.92 11.44 0.12
N GLY A 50 0.07 10.82 -0.71
CA GLY A 50 -1.08 11.45 -1.35
C GLY A 50 -0.82 12.04 -2.73
N GLU A 51 0.43 12.14 -3.17
CA GLU A 51 0.78 12.66 -4.48
C GLU A 51 0.84 11.54 -5.54
N PRO A 52 0.16 11.69 -6.68
CA PRO A 52 0.19 10.69 -7.74
C PRO A 52 1.54 10.71 -8.46
N ILE A 53 2.17 9.54 -8.60
CA ILE A 53 3.40 9.35 -9.40
C ILE A 53 3.16 8.38 -10.54
N ALA A 54 3.89 8.55 -11.64
CA ALA A 54 3.87 7.58 -12.73
C ALA A 54 4.56 6.28 -12.26
N PRO A 55 3.93 5.10 -12.41
CA PRO A 55 4.63 3.84 -12.22
C PRO A 55 5.73 3.72 -13.29
N HIS A 56 6.93 3.31 -12.88
CA HIS A 56 8.07 3.08 -13.76
C HIS A 56 7.88 1.82 -14.62
#